data_AF-A0A7Y6DLT6-F1
#
_entry.id   AF-A0A7Y6DLT6-F1
#
_cell.length_a   1.000
_cell.length_b   1.000
_cell.length_c   1.000
_cell.angle_alpha   90.00
_cell.angle_beta   90.00
_cell.angle_gamma   90.00
#
_symmetry.space_group_name_H-M   'P 1'
#
loop_
_entity.id
_entity.type
_entity.pdbx_description
1 polymer ?
#
loop_
_entity_poly.entity_id
_entity_poly.type
_entity_poly.pdbx_seq_one_letter_code
_entity_poly.pdbx_strand_id
1 'polypeptide(L)'
;MQPIEVRGLTNLFAGVAVVDDLSLTIAAGEVFALGPNVRGRPEPWRPNHGDRQRPRVKLKRSGIGLQGPGDWSDKADSAHGRQSVGETPAGRGLYDGFEGYRDPTEDEVLALLETCPIILDTNVLLDIYGFEEPARVLALDVLDSIRSRLWVPHQVMREFWRNRHSVIAGISSPVQPIDAVRGELLAIVNSLRPDRERPEEIQSMRETVETQLDELAEAISKARGNPLNIAQILTDTSLDPVLARLEGVLRGRVGRPLGDDEPSLIQAGLKRFAVKIPPGYMDAEDKADQLPEQGTGDYLLWEQTLRYVSELQASSDAFVIVTNDAKEDWRINVANLKKRALGVRPELVAEALDRTGRRLVLLQQSDFYRLMSRIRPGDQAASDSLVEASALGSHDDGLTESEWTEAAYKRLLHELREAGNQVQADIVSIAAQSGGFISRAKIYEYAGYAEDRSLRRFAMPAQRVALSLVESELLSEDAPTPLEAIYEGPGKAVGYRVPREFVKYEAQRDEQPTWVRAAATVAATSPERVWTVNELVSEIRRLGIRDVSVARTPEATLRRDLSLRDGTYFEHVGSGFRLRSDVRGTLPGSDDKPPG
;
A
#
# COMPACT_ATOMS: atom_id res chain seq x y z
N MET A 1 -15.40 53.69 -24.52
CA MET A 1 -15.08 53.14 -23.18
C MET A 1 -13.56 53.07 -23.08
N GLN A 2 -12.98 53.76 -22.09
CA GLN A 2 -11.61 53.58 -21.58
C GLN A 2 -11.51 52.26 -20.78
N PRO A 3 -10.31 51.71 -20.41
CA PRO A 3 -9.01 52.34 -20.06
C PRO A 3 -7.80 51.81 -20.86
N ILE A 4 -6.66 52.51 -21.04
CA ILE A 4 -5.62 53.11 -20.16
C ILE A 4 -4.61 52.10 -19.56
N GLU A 5 -3.38 52.24 -20.09
CA GLU A 5 -1.99 52.06 -19.60
C GLU A 5 -1.62 51.04 -18.51
N VAL A 6 -0.52 50.30 -18.76
CA VAL A 6 0.72 50.41 -17.95
C VAL A 6 1.96 50.38 -18.88
N ARG A 7 2.82 51.39 -18.72
CA ARG A 7 4.14 51.63 -19.35
C ARG A 7 5.23 50.78 -18.67
N GLY A 8 6.26 50.32 -19.40
CA GLY A 8 7.63 50.90 -19.38
C GLY A 8 8.50 50.29 -18.26
N LEU A 9 9.77 49.90 -18.41
CA LEU A 9 10.87 50.49 -19.16
C LEU A 9 12.02 49.47 -19.31
N THR A 10 12.58 49.41 -20.52
CA THR A 10 13.96 48.99 -20.82
C THR A 10 14.86 50.23 -20.88
N ASN A 11 16.08 50.16 -20.34
CA ASN A 11 17.34 50.71 -20.88
C ASN A 11 18.49 50.51 -19.88
N LEU A 12 19.52 49.73 -20.24
CA LEU A 12 20.82 50.16 -20.81
C LEU A 12 21.78 50.76 -19.78
N PHE A 13 22.90 50.09 -19.50
CA PHE A 13 24.24 50.55 -19.88
C PHE A 13 25.31 49.49 -19.53
N ALA A 14 26.16 49.18 -20.51
CA ALA A 14 27.37 48.39 -20.39
C ALA A 14 28.56 49.28 -20.00
N GLY A 15 29.56 48.70 -19.33
CA GLY A 15 30.85 49.35 -19.04
C GLY A 15 31.87 48.37 -18.45
N VAL A 16 32.79 47.93 -19.29
CA VAL A 16 33.92 47.01 -19.04
C VAL A 16 35.08 47.75 -18.35
N ALA A 17 35.77 47.11 -17.39
CA ALA A 17 37.25 47.16 -17.27
C ALA A 17 37.80 46.17 -16.22
N VAL A 18 38.94 45.60 -16.58
CA VAL A 18 39.79 44.58 -15.97
C VAL A 18 40.70 45.18 -14.87
N VAL A 19 41.27 44.34 -13.99
CA VAL A 19 42.71 44.26 -13.60
C VAL A 19 42.92 43.76 -12.15
N ASP A 20 43.60 42.61 -12.08
CA ASP A 20 44.67 42.12 -11.19
C ASP A 20 44.63 42.22 -9.64
N ASP A 21 44.77 41.02 -9.06
CA ASP A 21 45.88 40.56 -8.21
C ASP A 21 46.30 41.40 -6.99
N LEU A 22 46.17 40.79 -5.79
CA LEU A 22 47.10 41.04 -4.69
C LEU A 22 47.06 39.91 -3.65
N SER A 23 48.17 39.18 -3.65
CA SER A 23 48.66 38.32 -2.58
C SER A 23 48.99 39.14 -1.32
N LEU A 24 48.78 38.57 -0.12
CA LEU A 24 49.57 38.96 1.04
C LEU A 24 49.74 37.80 2.04
N THR A 25 50.97 37.73 2.53
CA THR A 25 51.70 36.57 3.00
C THR A 25 52.40 36.96 4.30
N ILE A 26 52.28 36.10 5.32
CA ILE A 26 53.24 35.78 6.42
C ILE A 26 53.51 36.80 7.55
N ALA A 27 53.33 36.32 8.80
CA ALA A 27 54.31 36.16 9.91
C ALA A 27 53.66 36.46 11.28
N ALA A 28 54.01 35.90 12.45
CA ALA A 28 54.69 34.71 12.96
C ALA A 28 54.79 34.90 14.50
N GLY A 29 54.90 33.81 15.29
CA GLY A 29 55.33 33.84 16.71
C GLY A 29 54.37 33.05 17.63
N GLU A 30 54.55 31.73 17.83
CA GLU A 30 55.33 31.04 18.89
C GLU A 30 54.63 31.04 20.28
N VAL A 31 54.64 30.04 21.18
CA VAL A 31 55.11 28.63 21.34
C VAL A 31 54.49 28.13 22.67
N PHE A 32 54.23 26.81 22.80
CA PHE A 32 54.29 25.90 23.98
C PHE A 32 53.23 24.80 23.82
N ALA A 33 53.54 23.62 23.26
CA ALA A 33 54.07 22.38 23.91
C ALA A 33 53.17 21.91 25.07
N LEU A 34 52.58 20.70 25.11
CA LEU A 34 53.12 19.33 25.01
C LEU A 34 51.96 18.37 24.65
N GLY A 35 52.04 17.46 23.68
CA GLY A 35 52.58 16.10 23.86
C GLY A 35 51.51 15.02 23.53
N PRO A 36 51.88 13.77 23.16
CA PRO A 36 51.63 13.22 21.80
C PRO A 36 50.57 12.08 21.72
N ASN A 37 49.84 11.93 20.60
CA ASN A 37 50.09 11.03 19.42
C ASN A 37 49.71 9.56 19.73
N VAL A 38 48.99 8.78 18.91
CA VAL A 38 49.32 8.31 17.55
C VAL A 38 48.09 7.62 16.91
N ARG A 39 47.93 7.80 15.59
CA ARG A 39 46.99 7.12 14.68
C ARG A 39 47.38 5.65 14.41
N GLY A 40 46.41 4.75 14.18
CA GLY A 40 46.65 3.45 13.57
C GLY A 40 45.38 2.82 12.99
N ARG A 41 45.44 2.46 11.70
CA ARG A 41 44.36 1.90 10.84
C ARG A 41 43.82 0.53 11.31
N PRO A 42 42.65 0.09 10.79
CA PRO A 42 41.97 -1.15 11.20
C PRO A 42 42.39 -2.35 10.35
N GLU A 43 42.45 -3.54 10.95
CA GLU A 43 42.46 -4.84 10.25
C GLU A 43 41.92 -5.98 11.17
N PRO A 44 41.52 -7.12 10.59
CA PRO A 44 40.22 -7.75 10.86
C PRO A 44 40.23 -8.85 11.92
N TRP A 45 39.04 -9.07 12.50
CA TRP A 45 38.75 -10.09 13.49
C TRP A 45 38.89 -11.51 12.92
N ARG A 46 39.77 -12.34 13.52
CA ARG A 46 39.76 -13.81 13.39
C ARG A 46 39.37 -14.43 14.73
N PRO A 47 38.61 -15.55 14.73
CA PRO A 47 38.13 -16.17 15.96
C PRO A 47 39.21 -17.05 16.58
N ASN A 48 39.35 -17.00 17.92
CA ASN A 48 40.25 -17.88 18.66
C ASN A 48 39.46 -18.87 19.52
N HIS A 49 39.76 -20.16 19.35
CA HIS A 49 39.34 -21.27 20.21
C HIS A 49 40.29 -21.41 21.42
N GLY A 50 39.75 -21.84 22.57
CA GLY A 50 40.51 -22.32 23.74
C GLY A 50 40.01 -21.68 25.05
N ASP A 51 38.98 -22.23 25.71
CA ASP A 51 38.97 -23.37 26.66
C ASP A 51 39.26 -22.96 28.13
N ARG A 52 38.54 -23.62 29.07
CA ARG A 52 38.59 -23.60 30.56
C ARG A 52 37.77 -22.50 31.27
N GLN A 53 36.89 -22.73 32.26
CA GLN A 53 36.41 -23.92 32.99
C GLN A 53 34.96 -23.69 33.46
N ARG A 54 34.18 -24.77 33.61
CA ARG A 54 32.89 -24.82 34.31
C ARG A 54 33.06 -25.43 35.71
N PRO A 55 32.29 -25.03 36.74
CA PRO A 55 31.95 -25.90 37.85
C PRO A 55 30.65 -26.67 37.56
N ARG A 56 30.67 -27.98 37.85
CA ARG A 56 29.53 -28.91 37.84
C ARG A 56 28.72 -28.79 39.13
N VAL A 57 27.39 -28.73 39.03
CA VAL A 57 26.48 -29.20 40.09
C VAL A 57 25.65 -30.37 39.55
N LYS A 58 25.65 -31.47 40.31
CA LYS A 58 25.06 -32.77 39.99
C LYS A 58 23.54 -32.74 40.12
N LEU A 59 22.80 -33.12 39.08
CA LEU A 59 21.40 -33.56 39.20
C LEU A 59 21.35 -35.07 39.47
N LYS A 60 20.67 -35.46 40.56
CA LYS A 60 20.22 -36.83 40.83
C LYS A 60 18.94 -37.10 40.04
N ARG A 61 18.94 -38.21 39.30
CA ARG A 61 17.75 -38.84 38.73
C ARG A 61 17.00 -39.62 39.81
N SER A 62 15.68 -39.47 39.86
CA SER A 62 14.75 -40.50 40.35
C SER A 62 13.54 -40.46 39.44
N GLY A 63 13.31 -41.55 38.71
CA GLY A 63 12.14 -41.72 37.85
C GLY A 63 10.95 -42.32 38.60
N ILE A 64 9.76 -42.05 38.08
CA ILE A 64 8.49 -42.80 38.11
C ILE A 64 7.72 -42.12 36.94
N GLY A 65 7.38 -42.77 35.84
CA GLY A 65 6.37 -43.83 35.72
C GLY A 65 5.14 -43.22 35.02
N LEU A 66 5.05 -43.35 33.69
CA LEU A 66 3.93 -42.91 32.86
C LEU A 66 2.72 -43.84 33.06
N GLN A 67 1.55 -43.28 33.38
CA GLN A 67 0.23 -43.90 33.21
C GLN A 67 -0.74 -42.88 32.58
N GLY A 68 -1.62 -43.39 31.73
CA GLY A 68 -2.40 -42.67 30.72
C GLY A 68 -3.60 -41.84 31.21
N PRO A 69 -4.47 -41.40 30.28
CA PRO A 69 -5.43 -40.33 30.51
C PRO A 69 -6.69 -40.84 31.22
N GLY A 70 -7.06 -40.18 32.32
CA GLY A 70 -8.28 -40.44 33.08
C GLY A 70 -9.33 -39.37 32.84
N ASP A 71 -10.50 -39.85 32.42
CA ASP A 71 -11.82 -39.24 32.38
C ASP A 71 -12.07 -38.16 33.45
N TRP A 72 -12.60 -37.01 33.04
CA TRP A 72 -13.23 -36.04 33.95
C TRP A 72 -14.72 -35.94 33.59
N SER A 73 -15.51 -36.77 34.26
CA SER A 73 -16.97 -36.62 34.34
C SER A 73 -17.36 -36.17 35.75
N ASP A 74 -18.13 -35.09 35.81
CA ASP A 74 -19.14 -34.73 36.80
C ASP A 74 -18.97 -35.15 38.27
N LYS A 75 -18.99 -34.15 39.16
CA LYS A 75 -20.09 -34.00 40.11
C LYS A 75 -20.05 -32.67 40.87
N ALA A 76 -21.11 -31.90 40.68
CA ALA A 76 -21.56 -30.88 41.61
C ALA A 76 -22.18 -31.55 42.85
N ASP A 77 -21.91 -31.00 44.05
CA ASP A 77 -22.86 -31.00 45.16
C ASP A 77 -22.47 -30.00 46.27
N SER A 78 -23.25 -28.90 46.32
CA SER A 78 -24.05 -28.44 47.46
C SER A 78 -23.47 -28.39 48.90
N ALA A 79 -23.10 -27.16 49.31
CA ALA A 79 -23.50 -26.41 50.52
C ALA A 79 -23.12 -26.89 51.95
N HIS A 80 -22.45 -25.99 52.72
CA HIS A 80 -22.94 -25.33 53.97
C HIS A 80 -21.77 -24.82 54.85
N GLY A 81 -21.91 -23.61 55.41
CA GLY A 81 -21.31 -23.27 56.72
C GLY A 81 -20.24 -22.17 56.73
N ARG A 82 -20.62 -21.01 57.27
CA ARG A 82 -19.77 -19.84 57.55
C ARG A 82 -18.49 -20.17 58.33
N GLN A 83 -17.38 -19.57 57.94
CA GLN A 83 -16.40 -18.99 58.86
C GLN A 83 -15.65 -17.86 58.13
N SER A 84 -15.60 -16.70 58.77
CA SER A 84 -14.80 -15.53 58.37
C SER A 84 -13.32 -15.90 58.48
N VAL A 85 -12.75 -16.40 57.39
CA VAL A 85 -11.31 -16.53 57.23
C VAL A 85 -10.86 -15.24 56.57
N GLY A 86 -9.95 -14.51 57.23
CA GLY A 86 -9.34 -13.31 56.65
C GLY A 86 -8.86 -13.62 55.24
N GLU A 87 -9.16 -12.73 54.30
CA GLU A 87 -8.73 -12.82 52.92
C GLU A 87 -7.22 -13.08 52.89
N THR A 88 -6.83 -14.35 52.75
CA THR A 88 -5.58 -14.70 52.09
C THR A 88 -5.62 -13.95 50.77
N PRO A 89 -4.67 -13.07 50.45
CA PRO A 89 -4.68 -12.38 49.18
C PRO A 89 -4.72 -13.47 48.11
N ALA A 90 -5.81 -13.51 47.34
CA ALA A 90 -5.94 -14.41 46.21
C ALA A 90 -4.63 -14.29 45.43
N GLY A 91 -3.88 -15.39 45.35
CA GLY A 91 -2.54 -15.36 44.79
C GLY A 91 -2.63 -14.77 43.39
N ARG A 92 -1.95 -13.63 43.17
CA ARG A 92 -1.99 -12.96 41.89
C ARG A 92 -1.45 -13.90 40.79
N GLY A 93 -2.22 -14.09 39.73
CA GLY A 93 -1.85 -14.85 38.54
C GLY A 93 -0.88 -14.08 37.64
N LEU A 94 -0.38 -14.75 36.59
CA LEU A 94 0.55 -14.17 35.61
C LEU A 94 0.01 -12.89 34.95
N TYR A 95 -1.32 -12.82 34.76
CA TYR A 95 -1.97 -11.75 34.01
C TYR A 95 -2.61 -10.68 34.91
N ASP A 96 -2.56 -10.82 36.24
CA ASP A 96 -3.19 -9.85 37.15
C ASP A 96 -2.38 -8.54 37.14
N GLY A 97 -2.98 -7.47 36.63
CA GLY A 97 -2.30 -6.19 36.35
C GLY A 97 -1.50 -6.19 35.04
N PHE A 98 -1.63 -7.24 34.22
CA PHE A 98 -1.00 -7.40 32.91
C PHE A 98 -2.02 -7.89 31.86
N GLU A 99 -3.29 -7.52 32.02
CA GLU A 99 -4.41 -7.99 31.21
C GLU A 99 -4.23 -7.66 29.72
N GLY A 100 -3.52 -6.55 29.42
CA GLY A 100 -3.18 -6.13 28.06
C GLY A 100 -2.19 -7.03 27.32
N TYR A 101 -1.52 -7.96 28.00
CA TYR A 101 -0.61 -8.94 27.40
C TYR A 101 -1.27 -10.28 27.07
N ARG A 102 -2.55 -10.44 27.39
CA ARG A 102 -3.33 -11.62 27.05
C ARG A 102 -4.17 -11.29 25.82
N ASP A 103 -3.99 -12.02 24.74
CA ASP A 103 -4.93 -11.95 23.62
C ASP A 103 -6.21 -12.73 23.96
N PRO A 104 -7.40 -12.18 23.68
CA PRO A 104 -8.63 -12.93 23.82
C PRO A 104 -8.70 -14.05 22.77
N THR A 105 -9.30 -15.20 23.13
CA THR A 105 -9.57 -16.26 22.15
C THR A 105 -10.69 -15.86 21.20
N GLU A 106 -10.79 -16.51 20.04
CA GLU A 106 -11.88 -16.23 19.10
C GLU A 106 -13.27 -16.45 19.72
N ASP A 107 -13.43 -17.48 20.55
CA ASP A 107 -14.69 -17.76 21.25
C ASP A 107 -14.99 -16.70 22.33
N GLU A 108 -13.97 -16.18 23.01
CA GLU A 108 -14.13 -15.03 23.92
C GLU A 108 -14.60 -13.79 23.13
N VAL A 109 -13.94 -13.47 22.01
CA VAL A 109 -14.34 -12.32 21.18
C VAL A 109 -15.77 -12.47 20.65
N LEU A 110 -16.19 -13.67 20.24
CA LEU A 110 -17.57 -13.92 19.80
C LEU A 110 -18.59 -13.62 20.92
N ALA A 111 -18.35 -14.11 22.13
CA ALA A 111 -19.21 -13.82 23.27
C ALA A 111 -19.26 -12.32 23.61
N LEU A 112 -18.12 -11.62 23.48
CA LEU A 112 -18.06 -10.17 23.67
C LEU A 112 -18.82 -9.43 22.57
N LEU A 113 -18.72 -9.86 21.32
CA LEU A 113 -19.46 -9.29 20.18
C LEU A 113 -20.97 -9.47 20.27
N GLU A 114 -21.50 -10.32 21.15
CA GLU A 114 -22.93 -10.43 21.42
C GLU A 114 -23.40 -9.50 22.55
N THR A 115 -22.52 -9.13 23.48
CA THR A 115 -22.89 -8.54 24.77
C THR A 115 -22.34 -7.13 24.99
N CYS A 116 -21.20 -6.80 24.38
CA CYS A 116 -20.46 -5.58 24.67
C CYS A 116 -20.86 -4.41 23.78
N PRO A 117 -20.57 -3.17 24.23
CA PRO A 117 -20.55 -2.00 23.36
C PRO A 117 -19.51 -2.16 22.25
N ILE A 118 -19.88 -1.73 21.04
CA ILE A 118 -19.03 -1.78 19.85
C ILE A 118 -18.85 -0.35 19.35
N ILE A 119 -17.61 0.12 19.34
CA ILE A 119 -17.20 1.45 18.93
C ILE A 119 -16.59 1.35 17.54
N LEU A 120 -17.09 2.15 16.60
CA LEU A 120 -16.55 2.18 15.24
C LEU A 120 -15.61 3.36 15.05
N ASP A 121 -14.54 3.12 14.29
CA ASP A 121 -13.63 4.11 13.75
C ASP A 121 -14.12 4.68 12.40
N THR A 122 -13.49 5.75 11.93
CA THR A 122 -13.83 6.46 10.69
C THR A 122 -13.62 5.59 9.45
N ASN A 123 -12.49 4.88 9.37
CA ASN A 123 -12.17 4.02 8.22
C ASN A 123 -13.26 2.96 7.99
N VAL A 124 -13.77 2.33 9.06
CA VAL A 124 -14.82 1.32 9.01
C VAL A 124 -16.08 1.84 8.32
N LEU A 125 -16.44 3.11 8.53
CA LEU A 125 -17.60 3.74 7.91
C LEU A 125 -17.33 4.17 6.45
N LEU A 126 -16.13 4.66 6.17
CA LEU A 126 -15.73 5.11 4.83
C LEU A 126 -15.55 3.94 3.85
N ASP A 127 -14.99 2.82 4.31
CA ASP A 127 -14.71 1.63 3.50
C ASP A 127 -16.00 1.05 2.87
N ILE A 128 -17.15 1.22 3.53
CA ILE A 128 -18.47 0.79 3.03
C ILE A 128 -18.79 1.37 1.64
N TYR A 129 -18.31 2.58 1.33
CA TYR A 129 -18.50 3.18 0.00
C TYR A 129 -17.74 2.43 -1.10
N GLY A 130 -16.59 1.84 -0.78
CA GLY A 130 -15.75 1.09 -1.72
C GLY A 130 -16.23 -0.34 -1.96
N PHE A 131 -17.15 -0.86 -1.15
CA PHE A 131 -17.66 -2.22 -1.31
C PHE A 131 -18.64 -2.34 -2.48
N GLU A 132 -18.59 -3.47 -3.19
CA GLU A 132 -19.59 -3.86 -4.19
C GLU A 132 -20.98 -4.01 -3.54
N GLU A 133 -22.08 -3.91 -4.31
CA GLU A 133 -23.42 -3.78 -3.73
C GLU A 133 -23.79 -4.90 -2.73
N PRO A 134 -23.58 -6.20 -3.01
CA PRO A 134 -23.94 -7.24 -2.06
C PRO A 134 -23.18 -7.13 -0.73
N ALA A 135 -21.87 -6.87 -0.79
CA ALA A 135 -21.02 -6.70 0.38
C ALA A 135 -21.38 -5.43 1.17
N ARG A 136 -21.68 -4.33 0.47
CA ARG A 136 -22.12 -3.06 1.05
C ARG A 136 -23.44 -3.19 1.80
N VAL A 137 -24.42 -3.86 1.20
CA VAL A 137 -25.72 -4.13 1.85
C VAL A 137 -25.52 -5.01 3.08
N LEU A 138 -24.73 -6.08 2.97
CA LEU A 138 -24.44 -6.96 4.09
C LEU A 138 -23.73 -6.22 5.24
N ALA A 139 -22.74 -5.37 4.94
CA ALA A 139 -22.04 -4.56 5.94
C ALA A 139 -23.03 -3.69 6.72
N LEU A 140 -23.94 -2.99 6.03
CA LEU A 140 -24.96 -2.15 6.64
C LEU A 140 -25.98 -2.95 7.45
N ASP A 141 -26.33 -4.16 6.99
CA ASP A 141 -27.22 -5.08 7.71
C ASP A 141 -26.57 -5.65 8.99
N VAL A 142 -25.25 -5.89 8.96
CA VAL A 142 -24.48 -6.27 10.15
C VAL A 142 -24.52 -5.14 11.17
N LEU A 143 -24.22 -3.90 10.76
CA LEU A 143 -24.26 -2.74 11.66
C LEU A 143 -25.67 -2.49 12.23
N ASP A 144 -26.71 -2.66 11.44
CA ASP A 144 -28.10 -2.54 11.92
C ASP A 144 -28.47 -3.64 12.92
N SER A 145 -27.95 -4.86 12.76
CA SER A 145 -28.24 -5.96 13.70
C SER A 145 -27.63 -5.76 15.09
N ILE A 146 -26.49 -5.08 15.17
CA ILE A 146 -25.83 -4.75 16.45
C ILE A 146 -26.18 -3.34 16.92
N ARG A 147 -27.16 -2.71 16.29
CA ARG A 147 -27.51 -1.31 16.48
C ARG A 147 -27.65 -0.95 17.95
N SER A 148 -28.29 -1.77 18.79
CA SER A 148 -28.46 -1.49 20.24
C SER A 148 -27.15 -1.31 21.02
N ARG A 149 -26.03 -1.85 20.53
CA ARG A 149 -24.71 -1.86 21.18
C ARG A 149 -23.68 -1.01 20.45
N LEU A 150 -24.02 -0.48 19.28
CA LEU A 150 -23.14 0.34 18.48
C LEU A 150 -22.96 1.73 19.11
N TRP A 151 -21.78 2.31 19.01
CA TRP A 151 -21.57 3.72 19.34
C TRP A 151 -20.45 4.30 18.48
N VAL A 152 -20.53 5.59 18.18
CA VAL A 152 -19.56 6.29 17.33
C VAL A 152 -19.14 7.59 18.00
N PRO A 153 -17.84 7.82 18.24
CA PRO A 153 -17.33 9.09 18.74
C PRO A 153 -17.74 10.25 17.82
N HIS A 154 -17.94 11.44 18.38
CA HIS A 154 -18.19 12.63 17.55
C HIS A 154 -16.98 12.93 16.64
N GLN A 155 -15.77 12.66 17.13
CA GLN A 155 -14.54 12.82 16.35
C GLN A 155 -14.57 11.97 15.08
N VAL A 156 -15.03 10.72 15.18
CA VAL A 156 -15.21 9.83 14.01
C VAL A 156 -16.19 10.42 13.00
N MET A 157 -17.31 10.99 13.46
CA MET A 157 -18.25 11.64 12.54
C MET A 157 -17.66 12.89 11.88
N ARG A 158 -16.81 13.64 12.59
CA ARG A 158 -16.14 14.82 12.03
C ARG A 158 -15.18 14.42 10.91
N GLU A 159 -14.37 13.40 11.14
CA GLU A 159 -13.45 12.87 10.13
C GLU A 159 -14.20 12.23 8.96
N PHE A 160 -15.29 11.51 9.24
CA PHE A 160 -16.17 10.97 8.21
C PHE A 160 -16.66 12.08 7.29
N TRP A 161 -17.20 13.19 7.81
CA TRP A 161 -17.67 14.30 6.98
C TRP A 161 -16.54 15.02 6.23
N ARG A 162 -15.34 15.13 6.84
CA ARG A 162 -14.16 15.73 6.22
C ARG A 162 -13.67 14.91 5.02
N ASN A 163 -13.63 13.59 5.16
CA ASN A 163 -13.00 12.68 4.19
C ASN A 163 -13.98 12.02 3.22
N ARG A 164 -15.29 12.02 3.51
CA ARG A 164 -16.29 11.33 2.68
C ARG A 164 -16.25 11.73 1.21
N HIS A 165 -16.14 13.02 0.89
CA HIS A 165 -16.14 13.47 -0.50
C HIS A 165 -14.91 12.97 -1.28
N SER A 166 -13.72 13.02 -0.66
CA SER A 166 -12.48 12.56 -1.32
C SER A 166 -12.46 11.05 -1.48
N VAL A 167 -12.91 10.30 -0.48
CA VAL A 167 -13.05 8.83 -0.58
C VAL A 167 -14.00 8.46 -1.71
N ILE A 168 -15.20 9.07 -1.74
CA ILE A 168 -16.20 8.80 -2.78
C ILE A 168 -15.67 9.18 -4.17
N ALA A 169 -14.98 10.31 -4.32
CA ALA A 169 -14.39 10.73 -5.58
C ALA A 169 -13.23 9.83 -6.03
N GLY A 170 -12.52 9.20 -5.09
CA GLY A 170 -11.44 8.25 -5.32
C GLY A 170 -11.89 6.85 -5.75
N ILE A 171 -13.19 6.53 -5.60
CA ILE A 171 -13.76 5.29 -6.11
C ILE A 171 -13.70 5.35 -7.64
N SER A 172 -12.70 4.67 -8.19
CA SER A 172 -12.52 4.57 -9.62
C SER A 172 -13.78 3.97 -10.24
N SER A 173 -14.25 4.57 -11.33
CA SER A 173 -15.22 3.89 -12.19
C SER A 173 -14.61 2.53 -12.53
N PRO A 174 -15.35 1.41 -12.37
CA PRO A 174 -14.82 0.11 -12.68
C PRO A 174 -14.51 0.07 -14.17
N VAL A 175 -13.27 0.42 -14.54
CA VAL A 175 -12.67 -0.04 -15.78
C VAL A 175 -12.66 -1.53 -15.59
N GLN A 176 -13.60 -2.21 -16.24
CA GLN A 176 -13.80 -3.60 -15.98
C GLN A 176 -12.49 -4.31 -16.36
N PRO A 177 -11.91 -5.12 -15.46
CA PRO A 177 -10.78 -5.97 -15.82
C PRO A 177 -11.07 -6.80 -17.09
N ILE A 178 -12.36 -7.05 -17.36
CA ILE A 178 -12.86 -7.70 -18.57
C ILE A 178 -12.49 -6.97 -19.86
N ASP A 179 -12.35 -5.64 -19.87
CA ASP A 179 -12.02 -4.89 -21.08
C ASP A 179 -10.54 -5.04 -21.44
N ALA A 180 -9.67 -5.08 -20.43
CA ALA A 180 -8.26 -5.40 -20.61
C ALA A 180 -8.09 -6.86 -21.07
N VAL A 181 -8.79 -7.81 -20.42
CA VAL A 181 -8.81 -9.23 -20.81
C VAL A 181 -9.38 -9.40 -22.22
N ARG A 182 -10.42 -8.64 -22.59
CA ARG A 182 -11.01 -8.61 -23.93
C ARG A 182 -9.99 -8.14 -24.95
N GLY A 183 -9.25 -7.08 -24.67
CA GLY A 183 -8.16 -6.60 -25.52
C GLY A 183 -7.07 -7.64 -25.75
N GLU A 184 -6.60 -8.31 -24.69
CA GLU A 184 -5.57 -9.36 -24.77
C GLU A 184 -6.04 -10.58 -25.58
N LEU A 185 -7.24 -11.10 -25.29
CA LEU A 185 -7.79 -12.26 -25.99
C LEU A 185 -8.05 -11.97 -27.48
N LEU A 186 -8.60 -10.80 -27.80
CA LEU A 186 -8.79 -10.40 -29.20
C LEU A 186 -7.45 -10.21 -29.93
N ALA A 187 -6.40 -9.74 -29.25
CA ALA A 187 -5.06 -9.65 -29.82
C ALA A 187 -4.49 -11.04 -30.16
N ILE A 188 -4.68 -12.04 -29.27
CA ILE A 188 -4.28 -13.43 -29.52
C ILE A 188 -5.01 -13.98 -30.74
N VAL A 189 -6.34 -13.84 -30.81
CA VAL A 189 -7.15 -14.30 -31.95
C VAL A 189 -6.69 -13.62 -33.25
N ASN A 190 -6.42 -12.32 -33.23
CA ASN A 190 -5.92 -11.59 -34.39
C ASN A 190 -4.51 -11.98 -34.81
N SER A 191 -3.68 -12.48 -33.89
CA SER A 191 -2.32 -12.97 -34.17
C SER A 191 -2.29 -14.32 -34.91
N LEU A 192 -3.41 -15.05 -34.94
CA LEU A 192 -3.58 -16.31 -35.70
C LEU A 192 -3.79 -16.09 -37.21
N ARG A 193 -3.80 -14.83 -37.68
CA ARG A 193 -3.92 -14.44 -39.10
C ARG A 193 -2.83 -14.92 -40.09
N PRO A 194 -1.66 -15.49 -39.72
CA PRO A 194 -0.73 -16.04 -40.71
C PRO A 194 -1.33 -17.17 -41.57
N ASP A 195 -2.41 -17.81 -41.11
CA ASP A 195 -3.08 -18.89 -41.84
C ASP A 195 -4.14 -18.33 -42.82
N ARG A 196 -3.66 -17.83 -43.97
CA ARG A 196 -4.49 -17.24 -45.04
C ARG A 196 -5.49 -18.22 -45.68
N GLU A 197 -5.48 -19.49 -45.30
CA GLU A 197 -6.31 -20.53 -45.90
C GLU A 197 -7.69 -20.68 -45.24
N ARG A 198 -7.94 -20.10 -44.05
CA ARG A 198 -9.19 -20.31 -43.29
C ARG A 198 -9.76 -19.08 -42.56
N PRO A 199 -10.11 -18.01 -43.29
CA PRO A 199 -10.64 -16.78 -42.69
C PRO A 199 -11.96 -16.97 -41.92
N GLU A 200 -12.80 -17.93 -42.33
CA GLU A 200 -14.08 -18.21 -41.67
C GLU A 200 -13.92 -18.87 -40.30
N GLU A 201 -12.93 -19.76 -40.13
CA GLU A 201 -12.64 -20.40 -38.83
C GLU A 201 -12.14 -19.38 -37.81
N ILE A 202 -11.25 -18.46 -38.21
CA ILE A 202 -10.74 -17.39 -37.33
C ILE A 202 -11.86 -16.42 -36.94
N GLN A 203 -12.75 -16.09 -37.88
CA GLN A 203 -13.90 -15.23 -37.60
C GLN A 203 -14.88 -15.90 -36.62
N SER A 204 -15.17 -17.19 -36.81
CA SER A 204 -16.01 -17.97 -35.89
C SER A 204 -15.41 -18.07 -34.47
N MET A 205 -14.09 -18.26 -34.37
CA MET A 205 -13.38 -18.23 -33.09
C MET A 205 -13.49 -16.86 -32.41
N ARG A 206 -13.34 -15.78 -33.18
CA ARG A 206 -13.49 -14.42 -32.65
C ARG A 206 -14.89 -14.18 -32.11
N GLU A 207 -15.93 -14.52 -32.87
CA GLU A 207 -17.33 -14.37 -32.45
C GLU A 207 -17.62 -15.19 -31.19
N THR A 208 -17.05 -16.40 -31.08
CA THR A 208 -17.16 -17.24 -29.89
C THR A 208 -16.51 -16.58 -28.66
N VAL A 209 -15.30 -16.02 -28.83
CA VAL A 209 -14.59 -15.32 -27.75
C VAL A 209 -15.33 -14.05 -27.34
N GLU A 210 -15.82 -13.25 -28.30
CA GLU A 210 -16.62 -12.05 -28.01
C GLU A 210 -17.89 -12.42 -27.23
N THR A 211 -18.62 -13.46 -27.65
CA THR A 211 -19.83 -13.94 -26.96
C THR A 211 -19.54 -14.37 -25.52
N GLN A 212 -18.50 -15.17 -25.30
CA GLN A 212 -18.13 -15.63 -23.95
C GLN A 212 -17.66 -14.47 -23.06
N LEU A 213 -17.00 -13.47 -23.62
CA LEU A 213 -16.58 -12.28 -22.87
C LEU A 213 -17.76 -11.38 -22.51
N ASP A 214 -18.77 -11.29 -23.37
CA ASP A 214 -20.00 -10.57 -23.08
C ASP A 214 -20.80 -11.30 -21.99
N GLU A 215 -20.93 -12.62 -22.06
CA GLU A 215 -21.56 -13.44 -21.01
C GLU A 215 -20.84 -13.30 -19.67
N LEU A 216 -19.49 -13.31 -19.68
CA LEU A 216 -18.68 -13.12 -18.48
C LEU A 216 -18.81 -11.70 -17.92
N ALA A 217 -18.81 -10.68 -18.78
CA ALA A 217 -19.03 -9.28 -18.37
C ALA A 217 -20.42 -9.10 -17.73
N GLU A 218 -21.45 -9.72 -18.30
CA GLU A 218 -22.80 -9.72 -17.73
C GLU A 218 -22.85 -10.45 -16.40
N ALA A 219 -22.21 -11.63 -16.28
CA ALA A 219 -22.12 -12.36 -15.03
C ALA A 219 -21.40 -11.56 -13.93
N ILE A 220 -20.30 -10.88 -14.26
CA ILE A 220 -19.56 -9.99 -13.35
C ILE A 220 -20.45 -8.82 -12.93
N SER A 221 -21.11 -8.15 -13.88
CA SER A 221 -22.01 -7.04 -13.58
C SER A 221 -23.15 -7.46 -12.68
N LYS A 222 -23.72 -8.65 -12.91
CA LYS A 222 -24.79 -9.21 -12.07
C LYS A 222 -24.30 -9.55 -10.67
N ALA A 223 -23.08 -10.07 -10.54
CA ALA A 223 -22.47 -10.40 -9.25
C ALA A 223 -22.11 -9.16 -8.43
N ARG A 224 -21.62 -8.09 -9.07
CA ARG A 224 -21.28 -6.80 -8.42
C ARG A 224 -22.51 -5.98 -8.02
N GLY A 225 -23.64 -6.24 -8.68
CA GLY A 225 -24.86 -5.47 -8.49
C GLY A 225 -24.75 -4.05 -9.05
N ASN A 226 -25.56 -3.16 -8.51
CA ASN A 226 -25.63 -1.76 -8.91
C ASN A 226 -24.51 -0.94 -8.25
N PRO A 227 -23.58 -0.36 -9.03
CA PRO A 227 -22.60 0.55 -8.49
C PRO A 227 -23.26 1.81 -7.94
N LEU A 228 -22.62 2.45 -6.96
CA LEU A 228 -23.06 3.75 -6.48
C LEU A 228 -22.99 4.79 -7.60
N ASN A 229 -24.01 5.63 -7.71
CA ASN A 229 -23.98 6.78 -8.62
C ASN A 229 -23.17 7.91 -7.97
N ILE A 230 -21.84 7.83 -8.08
CA ILE A 230 -20.88 8.75 -7.46
C ILE A 230 -21.21 10.22 -7.75
N ALA A 231 -21.53 10.55 -9.00
CA ALA A 231 -21.87 11.91 -9.41
C ALA A 231 -23.14 12.43 -8.70
N GLN A 232 -24.16 11.60 -8.55
CA GLN A 232 -25.38 11.98 -7.84
C GLN A 232 -25.15 12.13 -6.34
N ILE A 233 -24.49 11.18 -5.68
CA ILE A 233 -24.30 11.20 -4.21
C ILE A 233 -23.34 12.29 -3.72
N LEU A 234 -22.46 12.78 -4.60
CA LEU A 234 -21.61 13.95 -4.34
C LEU A 234 -22.38 15.27 -4.51
N THR A 235 -23.44 15.29 -5.32
CA THR A 235 -24.26 16.48 -5.57
C THR A 235 -25.41 16.60 -4.59
N ASP A 236 -26.03 15.48 -4.23
CA ASP A 236 -27.19 15.41 -3.35
C ASP A 236 -27.05 14.25 -2.36
N THR A 237 -26.83 14.59 -1.09
CA THR A 237 -26.67 13.60 -0.01
C THR A 237 -27.95 12.81 0.26
N SER A 238 -29.13 13.32 -0.11
CA SER A 238 -30.41 12.59 0.07
C SER A 238 -30.54 11.39 -0.87
N LEU A 239 -29.77 11.38 -1.96
CA LEU A 239 -29.69 10.27 -2.90
C LEU A 239 -28.63 9.23 -2.51
N ASP A 240 -27.91 9.44 -1.41
CA ASP A 240 -26.90 8.50 -0.95
C ASP A 240 -27.52 7.34 -0.15
N PRO A 241 -27.52 6.10 -0.69
CA PRO A 241 -28.08 4.95 0.00
C PRO A 241 -27.28 4.54 1.24
N VAL A 242 -25.98 4.81 1.28
CA VAL A 242 -25.12 4.52 2.43
C VAL A 242 -25.45 5.48 3.56
N LEU A 243 -25.52 6.79 3.30
CA LEU A 243 -25.92 7.78 4.30
C LEU A 243 -27.33 7.52 4.82
N ALA A 244 -28.30 7.21 3.96
CA ALA A 244 -29.67 6.94 4.38
C ALA A 244 -29.75 5.76 5.37
N ARG A 245 -28.96 4.69 5.12
CA ARG A 245 -28.87 3.54 6.03
C ARG A 245 -28.13 3.89 7.31
N LEU A 246 -26.98 4.57 7.23
CA LEU A 246 -26.19 4.98 8.38
C LEU A 246 -26.96 5.95 9.29
N GLU A 247 -27.74 6.88 8.73
CA GLU A 247 -28.58 7.80 9.52
C GLU A 247 -29.55 7.02 10.40
N GLY A 248 -30.18 5.98 9.85
CA GLY A 248 -31.02 5.06 10.60
C GLY A 248 -30.22 4.34 11.69
N VAL A 249 -29.16 3.64 11.32
CA VAL A 249 -28.34 2.81 12.23
C VAL A 249 -27.79 3.63 13.40
N LEU A 250 -27.17 4.78 13.09
CA LEU A 250 -26.45 5.62 14.05
C LEU A 250 -27.34 6.60 14.83
N ARG A 251 -28.63 6.70 14.52
CA ARG A 251 -29.55 7.60 15.24
C ARG A 251 -29.51 7.33 16.75
N GLY A 252 -29.12 8.35 17.51
CA GLY A 252 -29.00 8.31 18.98
C GLY A 252 -27.73 7.63 19.49
N ARG A 253 -26.76 7.32 18.62
CA ARG A 253 -25.54 6.55 18.96
C ARG A 253 -24.24 7.24 18.57
N VAL A 254 -24.34 8.49 18.17
CA VAL A 254 -23.19 9.36 17.98
C VAL A 254 -22.93 10.11 19.27
N GLY A 255 -21.67 10.14 19.71
CA GLY A 255 -21.21 10.90 20.86
C GLY A 255 -21.49 12.40 20.71
N ARG A 256 -21.57 13.09 21.84
CA ARG A 256 -21.68 14.56 21.83
C ARG A 256 -20.33 15.18 21.45
N PRO A 257 -20.32 16.37 20.82
CA PRO A 257 -19.09 17.15 20.70
C PRO A 257 -18.47 17.39 22.08
N LEU A 258 -17.14 17.53 22.13
CA LEU A 258 -16.42 17.82 23.38
C LEU A 258 -16.72 19.22 23.93
N GLY A 259 -17.19 20.15 23.08
CA GLY A 259 -17.60 21.49 23.50
C GLY A 259 -16.42 22.27 24.09
N ASP A 260 -16.64 22.92 25.23
CA ASP A 260 -15.65 23.80 25.86
C ASP A 260 -14.39 23.06 26.37
N ASP A 261 -14.47 21.73 26.55
CA ASP A 261 -13.32 20.90 26.94
C ASP A 261 -12.31 20.72 25.80
N GLU A 262 -12.75 20.84 24.55
CA GLU A 262 -11.97 20.44 23.36
C GLU A 262 -10.58 21.09 23.29
N PRO A 263 -10.41 22.42 23.48
CA PRO A 263 -9.09 23.05 23.45
C PRO A 263 -8.15 22.50 24.52
N SER A 264 -8.68 22.20 25.72
CA SER A 264 -7.87 21.65 26.81
C SER A 264 -7.43 20.21 26.54
N LEU A 265 -8.28 19.43 25.87
CA LEU A 265 -7.97 18.06 25.46
C LEU A 265 -6.96 18.03 24.32
N ILE A 266 -7.05 18.94 23.35
CA ILE A 266 -6.01 19.08 22.31
C ILE A 266 -4.65 19.35 22.97
N GLN A 267 -4.58 20.29 23.92
CA GLN A 267 -3.34 20.55 24.66
C GLN A 267 -2.84 19.36 25.49
N ALA A 268 -3.76 18.55 26.04
CA ALA A 268 -3.40 17.32 26.73
C ALA A 268 -2.86 16.25 25.75
N GLY A 269 -3.48 16.11 24.57
CA GLY A 269 -3.04 15.22 23.49
C GLY A 269 -1.63 15.56 23.02
N LEU A 270 -1.36 16.83 22.72
CA LEU A 270 -0.01 17.29 22.33
C LEU A 270 1.05 16.98 23.39
N LYS A 271 0.72 17.11 24.68
CA LYS A 271 1.62 16.73 25.77
C LYS A 271 1.84 15.22 25.84
N ARG A 272 0.80 14.41 25.61
CA ARG A 272 0.91 12.93 25.53
C ARG A 272 1.82 12.52 24.37
N PHE A 273 1.69 13.16 23.21
CA PHE A 273 2.47 12.85 22.02
C PHE A 273 3.95 13.19 22.19
N ALA A 274 4.26 14.31 22.85
CA ALA A 274 5.64 14.70 23.17
C ALA A 274 6.40 13.65 24.00
N VAL A 275 5.69 12.80 24.74
CA VAL A 275 6.27 11.68 25.51
C VAL A 275 5.85 10.30 24.97
N LYS A 276 5.33 10.24 23.74
CA LYS A 276 4.93 9.01 23.02
C LYS A 276 3.93 8.13 23.77
N ILE A 277 2.97 8.75 24.44
CA ILE A 277 1.84 8.04 25.05
C ILE A 277 0.75 7.82 23.99
N PRO A 278 0.31 6.57 23.73
CA PRO A 278 -0.71 6.24 22.73
C PRO A 278 -2.13 6.66 23.15
N PRO A 279 -3.12 6.64 22.22
CA PRO A 279 -2.98 6.52 20.77
C PRO A 279 -2.80 7.89 20.11
N GLY A 280 -2.28 7.93 18.87
CA GLY A 280 -2.22 9.12 18.02
C GLY A 280 -0.86 9.82 17.93
N TYR A 281 0.17 9.35 18.64
CA TYR A 281 1.47 10.02 18.62
C TYR A 281 2.19 9.87 17.27
N MET A 282 1.82 8.87 16.47
CA MET A 282 2.38 8.67 15.13
C MET A 282 1.84 9.70 14.13
N ASP A 283 0.64 10.24 14.36
CA ASP A 283 -0.02 11.19 13.46
C ASP A 283 0.33 12.66 13.78
N ALA A 284 1.07 12.89 14.87
CA ALA A 284 1.28 14.22 15.43
C ALA A 284 2.09 15.16 14.52
N GLU A 285 3.08 14.63 13.81
CA GLU A 285 3.96 15.44 12.96
C GLU A 285 3.30 15.74 11.61
N ASP A 286 2.63 14.77 11.00
CA ASP A 286 2.04 14.90 9.66
C ASP A 286 0.74 15.70 9.63
N LYS A 287 0.01 15.75 10.76
CA LYS A 287 -1.32 16.39 10.85
C LYS A 287 -1.36 17.61 11.74
N ALA A 288 -0.21 18.19 12.10
CA ALA A 288 -0.12 19.35 12.99
C ALA A 288 -0.92 20.57 12.48
N ASP A 289 -1.01 20.75 11.16
CA ASP A 289 -1.74 21.86 10.52
C ASP A 289 -3.26 21.62 10.43
N GLN A 290 -3.76 20.43 10.79
CA GLN A 290 -5.19 20.16 10.78
C GLN A 290 -5.88 20.95 11.89
N LEU A 291 -6.85 21.78 11.54
CA LEU A 291 -7.65 22.52 12.51
C LEU A 291 -9.04 21.89 12.66
N PRO A 292 -9.59 21.82 13.90
CA PRO A 292 -9.00 22.28 15.15
C PRO A 292 -8.04 21.29 15.84
N GLU A 293 -7.92 20.04 15.37
CA GLU A 293 -7.37 18.94 16.17
C GLU A 293 -5.84 18.95 16.35
N GLN A 294 -5.10 19.62 15.48
CA GLN A 294 -3.63 19.68 15.48
C GLN A 294 -2.99 18.29 15.57
N GLY A 295 -3.50 17.34 14.77
CA GLY A 295 -3.06 15.94 14.78
C GLY A 295 -3.56 15.09 15.96
N THR A 296 -4.33 15.65 16.90
CA THR A 296 -4.82 14.90 18.09
C THR A 296 -6.11 14.10 17.87
N GLY A 297 -6.54 13.88 16.62
CA GLY A 297 -7.79 13.19 16.29
C GLY A 297 -7.98 11.85 17.01
N ASP A 298 -6.99 10.96 16.92
CA ASP A 298 -6.98 9.66 17.59
C ASP A 298 -7.13 9.76 19.11
N TYR A 299 -6.46 10.74 19.73
CA TYR A 299 -6.60 10.98 21.17
C TYR A 299 -8.00 11.48 21.53
N LEU A 300 -8.59 12.36 20.72
CA LEU A 300 -9.95 12.85 20.96
C LEU A 300 -10.98 11.71 20.79
N LEU A 301 -10.81 10.84 19.80
CA LEU A 301 -11.59 9.62 19.61
C LEU A 301 -11.50 8.72 20.86
N TRP A 302 -10.28 8.47 21.32
CA TRP A 302 -10.01 7.66 22.50
C TRP A 302 -10.64 8.25 23.76
N GLU A 303 -10.46 9.55 24.00
CA GLU A 303 -11.04 10.24 25.15
C GLU A 303 -12.57 10.18 25.16
N GLN A 304 -13.21 10.41 24.01
CA GLN A 304 -14.65 10.30 23.88
C GLN A 304 -15.15 8.87 24.17
N THR A 305 -14.41 7.87 23.68
CA THR A 305 -14.71 6.45 23.94
C THR A 305 -14.66 6.13 25.42
N LEU A 306 -13.59 6.53 26.11
CA LEU A 306 -13.44 6.27 27.54
C LEU A 306 -14.54 6.95 28.37
N ARG A 307 -14.90 8.21 28.04
CA ARG A 307 -16.02 8.90 28.69
C ARG A 307 -17.32 8.13 28.51
N TYR A 308 -17.67 7.77 27.27
CA TYR A 308 -18.88 7.01 26.98
C TYR A 308 -18.93 5.68 27.74
N VAL A 309 -17.86 4.88 27.67
CA VAL A 309 -17.80 3.56 28.32
C VAL A 309 -17.88 3.69 29.84
N SER A 310 -17.28 4.73 30.44
CA SER A 310 -17.35 4.97 31.88
C SER A 310 -18.78 5.27 32.38
N GLU A 311 -19.61 5.89 31.54
CA GLU A 311 -21.00 6.25 31.85
C GLU A 311 -21.97 5.08 31.67
N LEU A 312 -21.55 4.00 31.00
CA LEU A 312 -22.41 2.85 30.78
C LEU A 312 -22.70 2.12 32.09
N GLN A 313 -23.99 1.93 32.36
CA GLN A 313 -24.47 0.99 33.38
C GLN A 313 -24.41 -0.48 32.91
N ALA A 314 -23.79 -0.75 31.75
CA ALA A 314 -23.78 -2.03 31.09
C ALA A 314 -23.10 -3.12 31.94
N SER A 315 -23.64 -4.34 31.84
CA SER A 315 -23.20 -5.54 32.57
C SER A 315 -21.92 -6.17 32.06
N SER A 316 -21.36 -5.70 30.94
CA SER A 316 -20.13 -6.27 30.38
C SER A 316 -18.88 -5.61 30.94
N ASP A 317 -17.87 -6.43 31.18
CA ASP A 317 -16.52 -6.11 31.63
C ASP A 317 -15.59 -5.69 30.48
N ALA A 318 -16.10 -5.59 29.25
CA ALA A 318 -15.32 -5.19 28.08
C ALA A 318 -16.09 -4.31 27.09
N PHE A 319 -15.34 -3.69 26.18
CA PHE A 319 -15.86 -3.01 24.99
C PHE A 319 -14.95 -3.29 23.79
N VAL A 320 -15.51 -3.21 22.59
CA VAL A 320 -14.81 -3.49 21.34
C VAL A 320 -14.63 -2.18 20.57
N ILE A 321 -13.42 -1.90 20.10
CA ILE A 321 -13.17 -0.91 19.04
C ILE A 321 -12.89 -1.66 17.75
N VAL A 322 -13.59 -1.30 16.67
CA VAL A 322 -13.33 -1.80 15.32
C VAL A 322 -12.57 -0.72 14.55
N THR A 323 -11.33 -1.01 14.18
CA THR A 323 -10.46 -0.10 13.41
C THR A 323 -9.49 -0.89 12.54
N ASN A 324 -9.24 -0.39 11.34
CA ASN A 324 -8.21 -0.89 10.46
C ASN A 324 -6.83 -0.27 10.74
N ASP A 325 -6.70 0.63 11.73
CA ASP A 325 -5.42 1.23 12.09
C ASP A 325 -4.45 0.15 12.61
N ALA A 326 -3.29 0.08 11.94
CA ALA A 326 -2.21 -0.88 12.19
C ALA A 326 -0.95 -0.20 12.75
N LYS A 327 -1.02 1.09 13.07
CA LYS A 327 0.09 1.85 13.62
C LYS A 327 0.50 1.33 14.99
N GLU A 328 1.76 1.58 15.33
CA GLU A 328 2.39 1.07 16.55
C GLU A 328 1.82 1.66 17.84
N ASP A 329 1.12 2.79 17.75
CA ASP A 329 0.44 3.44 18.87
C ASP A 329 -0.93 2.81 19.16
N TRP A 330 -1.50 2.03 18.24
CA TRP A 330 -2.70 1.21 18.48
C TRP A 330 -2.37 -0.27 18.75
N ARG A 331 -1.37 -0.84 18.06
CA ARG A 331 -1.07 -2.29 18.07
C ARG A 331 0.39 -2.59 18.39
N ILE A 332 0.69 -3.80 18.89
CA ILE A 332 2.09 -4.21 19.11
C ILE A 332 2.67 -4.66 17.76
N ASN A 333 3.62 -3.91 17.22
CA ASN A 333 4.32 -4.29 16.00
C ASN A 333 5.58 -5.10 16.32
N VAL A 334 5.69 -6.32 15.77
CA VAL A 334 6.91 -7.15 15.91
C VAL A 334 7.71 -7.18 14.61
N ALA A 335 8.86 -6.50 14.63
CA ALA A 335 9.74 -6.31 13.48
C ALA A 335 10.24 -7.61 12.82
N ASN A 336 10.36 -8.72 13.58
CA ASN A 336 11.08 -9.92 13.12
C ASN A 336 10.20 -11.08 12.62
N LEU A 337 8.86 -10.98 12.71
CA LEU A 337 7.93 -12.00 12.24
C LEU A 337 6.90 -11.38 11.27
N LYS A 338 7.33 -11.12 10.03
CA LYS A 338 6.45 -10.74 8.91
C LYS A 338 5.44 -9.61 9.23
N LYS A 339 5.86 -8.50 9.88
CA LYS A 339 5.00 -7.33 10.16
C LYS A 339 3.57 -7.72 10.59
N ARG A 340 3.40 -8.74 11.43
CA ARG A 340 2.09 -9.07 11.98
C ARG A 340 1.87 -8.19 13.20
N ALA A 341 0.85 -7.34 13.15
CA ALA A 341 0.36 -6.66 14.33
C ALA A 341 -0.09 -7.72 15.36
N LEU A 342 0.53 -7.72 16.53
CA LEU A 342 0.18 -8.56 17.66
C LEU A 342 -0.72 -7.75 18.59
N GLY A 343 -1.97 -8.18 18.77
CA GLY A 343 -2.86 -7.63 19.79
C GLY A 343 -3.00 -6.10 19.83
N VAL A 344 -3.56 -5.62 20.93
CA VAL A 344 -3.69 -4.20 21.25
C VAL A 344 -2.51 -3.77 22.12
N ARG A 345 -2.08 -2.50 22.04
CA ARG A 345 -1.06 -1.96 22.95
C ARG A 345 -1.49 -2.14 24.42
N PRO A 346 -0.66 -2.76 25.29
CA PRO A 346 -1.01 -2.99 26.68
C PRO A 346 -1.33 -1.70 27.46
N GLU A 347 -0.72 -0.57 27.08
CA GLU A 347 -0.97 0.74 27.67
C GLU A 347 -2.42 1.21 27.47
N LEU A 348 -3.00 0.94 26.29
CA LEU A 348 -4.40 1.26 26.01
C LEU A 348 -5.35 0.41 26.84
N VAL A 349 -5.03 -0.88 27.01
CA VAL A 349 -5.82 -1.78 27.85
C VAL A 349 -5.73 -1.36 29.32
N ALA A 350 -4.54 -1.00 29.79
CA ALA A 350 -4.33 -0.52 31.15
C ALA A 350 -5.08 0.79 31.42
N GLU A 351 -5.01 1.77 30.52
CA GLU A 351 -5.75 3.03 30.66
C GLU A 351 -7.27 2.81 30.61
N ALA A 352 -7.76 1.92 29.73
CA ALA A 352 -9.17 1.57 29.66
C ALA A 352 -9.67 0.92 30.97
N LEU A 353 -8.92 -0.04 31.51
CA LEU A 353 -9.25 -0.70 32.76
C LEU A 353 -9.24 0.28 33.94
N ASP A 354 -8.21 1.14 34.04
CA ASP A 354 -8.09 2.13 35.11
C ASP A 354 -9.25 3.14 35.09
N ARG A 355 -9.59 3.67 33.91
CA ARG A 355 -10.59 4.74 33.79
C ARG A 355 -12.04 4.25 33.74
N THR A 356 -12.27 3.03 33.27
CA THR A 356 -13.65 2.55 33.00
C THR A 356 -14.01 1.25 33.71
N GLY A 357 -13.02 0.57 34.30
CA GLY A 357 -13.18 -0.78 34.84
C GLY A 357 -13.41 -1.85 33.77
N ARG A 358 -13.25 -1.52 32.48
CA ARG A 358 -13.57 -2.40 31.35
C ARG A 358 -12.38 -2.60 30.44
N ARG A 359 -12.23 -3.82 29.95
CA ARG A 359 -11.15 -4.25 29.06
C ARG A 359 -11.44 -3.80 27.62
N LEU A 360 -10.43 -3.22 26.97
CA LEU A 360 -10.45 -2.95 25.54
C LEU A 360 -10.17 -4.23 24.75
N VAL A 361 -10.99 -4.48 23.72
CA VAL A 361 -10.71 -5.42 22.63
C VAL A 361 -10.64 -4.64 21.32
N LEU A 362 -9.54 -4.79 20.58
CA LEU A 362 -9.34 -4.12 19.30
C LEU A 362 -9.49 -5.14 18.17
N LEU A 363 -10.42 -4.90 17.24
CA LEU A 363 -10.65 -5.75 16.07
C LEU A 363 -10.36 -5.00 14.78
N GLN A 364 -9.75 -5.70 13.81
CA GLN A 364 -9.76 -5.23 12.42
C GLN A 364 -11.15 -5.39 11.83
N GLN A 365 -11.49 -4.58 10.83
CA GLN A 365 -12.79 -4.63 10.18
C GLN A 365 -13.07 -5.99 9.53
N SER A 366 -12.04 -6.60 8.91
CA SER A 366 -12.15 -7.95 8.33
C SER A 366 -12.46 -9.02 9.37
N ASP A 367 -11.81 -8.97 10.54
CA ASP A 367 -12.10 -9.88 11.65
C ASP A 367 -13.49 -9.63 12.22
N PHE A 368 -13.89 -8.37 12.37
CA PHE A 368 -15.23 -8.01 12.82
C PHE A 368 -16.30 -8.64 11.91
N TYR A 369 -16.24 -8.46 10.59
CA TYR A 369 -17.23 -9.06 9.69
C TYR A 369 -17.14 -10.59 9.62
N ARG A 370 -15.93 -11.17 9.67
CA ARG A 370 -15.73 -12.63 9.73
C ARG A 370 -16.38 -13.24 10.97
N LEU A 371 -16.27 -12.59 12.13
CA LEU A 371 -16.87 -13.08 13.37
C LEU A 371 -18.39 -12.82 13.39
N MET A 372 -18.85 -11.69 12.86
CA MET A 372 -20.28 -11.40 12.73
C MET A 372 -21.00 -12.38 11.79
N SER A 373 -20.35 -12.89 10.75
CA SER A 373 -20.95 -13.92 9.87
C SER A 373 -21.10 -15.28 10.58
N ARG A 374 -20.29 -15.56 11.61
CA ARG A 374 -20.48 -16.74 12.48
C ARG A 374 -21.67 -16.58 13.41
N ILE A 375 -21.88 -15.38 13.96
CA ILE A 375 -23.02 -15.05 14.84
C ILE A 375 -24.32 -15.02 14.02
N ARG A 376 -24.26 -14.48 12.81
CA ARG A 376 -25.38 -14.37 11.89
C ARG A 376 -25.02 -15.00 10.53
N PRO A 377 -25.19 -16.33 10.39
CA PRO A 377 -25.02 -16.99 9.11
C PRO A 377 -25.96 -16.39 8.08
N GLY A 378 -25.40 -15.99 6.94
CA GLY A 378 -26.12 -15.33 5.85
C GLY A 378 -25.72 -15.88 4.50
N ASP A 379 -25.78 -15.03 3.46
CA ASP A 379 -25.19 -15.35 2.17
C ASP A 379 -23.67 -15.47 2.32
N GLN A 380 -23.16 -16.68 2.11
CA GLN A 380 -21.74 -16.98 2.26
C GLN A 380 -20.89 -16.22 1.23
N ALA A 381 -21.36 -16.09 -0.01
CA ALA A 381 -20.61 -15.41 -1.06
C ALA A 381 -20.50 -13.90 -0.77
N ALA A 382 -21.59 -13.29 -0.30
CA ALA A 382 -21.57 -11.90 0.14
C ALA A 382 -20.69 -11.70 1.40
N SER A 383 -20.69 -12.66 2.31
CA SER A 383 -19.84 -12.64 3.52
C SER A 383 -18.36 -12.75 3.17
N ASP A 384 -17.99 -13.67 2.29
CA ASP A 384 -16.61 -13.85 1.84
C ASP A 384 -16.10 -12.60 1.11
N SER A 385 -16.93 -12.05 0.21
CA SER A 385 -16.63 -10.80 -0.51
C SER A 385 -16.47 -9.62 0.45
N LEU A 386 -17.32 -9.50 1.47
CA LEU A 386 -17.21 -8.45 2.48
C LEU A 386 -15.92 -8.56 3.30
N VAL A 387 -15.56 -9.77 3.73
CA VAL A 387 -14.32 -10.01 4.48
C VAL A 387 -13.10 -9.69 3.62
N GLU A 388 -13.09 -10.10 2.36
CA GLU A 388 -12.03 -9.78 1.40
C GLU A 388 -11.91 -8.27 1.17
N ALA A 389 -13.02 -7.59 0.87
CA ALA A 389 -13.05 -6.15 0.64
C ALA A 389 -12.58 -5.37 1.88
N SER A 390 -12.97 -5.80 3.08
CA SER A 390 -12.55 -5.19 4.34
C SER A 390 -11.07 -5.46 4.67
N ALA A 391 -10.51 -6.58 4.21
CA ALA A 391 -9.09 -6.86 4.35
C ALA A 391 -8.24 -5.99 3.42
N LEU A 392 -8.76 -5.63 2.24
CA LEU A 392 -8.08 -4.69 1.34
C LEU A 392 -7.96 -3.28 1.96
N GLY A 393 -8.95 -2.83 2.74
CA GLY A 393 -8.90 -1.56 3.49
C GLY A 393 -7.99 -1.58 4.72
N SER A 394 -7.54 -2.76 5.18
CA SER A 394 -6.63 -2.90 6.32
C SER A 394 -5.14 -2.67 5.99
N HIS A 395 -4.83 -2.47 4.71
CA HIS A 395 -3.55 -1.92 4.30
C HIS A 395 -3.75 -0.42 4.34
N ASP A 396 -3.22 0.21 5.39
CA ASP A 396 -3.21 1.65 5.62
C ASP A 396 -2.98 2.42 4.30
N ASP A 397 -4.08 2.78 3.61
CA ASP A 397 -4.15 3.87 2.64
C ASP A 397 -4.22 5.16 3.48
N GLY A 398 -3.22 5.34 4.34
CA GLY A 398 -2.72 6.67 4.61
C GLY A 398 -2.56 7.31 3.24
N LEU A 399 -3.09 8.52 3.10
CA LEU A 399 -2.82 9.37 1.95
C LEU A 399 -1.32 9.75 1.98
N THR A 400 -0.43 8.76 1.90
CA THR A 400 0.97 8.93 1.61
C THR A 400 1.01 9.47 0.19
N GLU A 401 1.24 10.77 0.08
CA GLU A 401 1.74 11.35 -1.16
C GLU A 401 2.90 10.48 -1.67
N SER A 402 2.67 9.75 -2.77
CA SER A 402 3.66 9.19 -3.70
C SER A 402 5.10 9.00 -3.15
N GLU A 403 5.30 8.03 -2.26
CA GLU A 403 6.63 7.81 -1.64
C GLU A 403 7.66 7.25 -2.64
N TRP A 404 7.20 6.48 -3.62
CA TRP A 404 7.99 6.18 -4.80
C TRP A 404 7.91 7.34 -5.78
N THR A 405 9.07 7.88 -6.16
CA THR A 405 9.19 8.81 -7.29
C THR A 405 9.55 8.05 -8.57
N GLU A 406 9.28 8.65 -9.74
CA GLU A 406 9.69 8.07 -11.03
C GLU A 406 11.22 7.88 -11.10
N ALA A 407 11.99 8.78 -10.49
CA ALA A 407 13.44 8.70 -10.40
C ALA A 407 13.89 7.48 -9.57
N ALA A 408 13.30 7.28 -8.39
CA ALA A 408 13.57 6.12 -7.54
C ALA A 408 13.20 4.81 -8.24
N TYR A 409 12.06 4.79 -8.94
CA TYR A 409 11.62 3.65 -9.74
C TYR A 409 12.61 3.28 -10.85
N LYS A 410 13.03 4.26 -11.66
CA LYS A 410 14.03 4.04 -12.71
C LYS A 410 15.36 3.55 -12.12
N ARG A 411 15.76 4.12 -10.99
CA ARG A 411 16.99 3.74 -10.30
C ARG A 411 16.93 2.30 -9.76
N LEU A 412 15.81 1.90 -9.19
CA LEU A 412 15.55 0.52 -8.76
C LEU A 412 15.75 -0.47 -9.92
N LEU A 413 15.13 -0.20 -11.07
CA LEU A 413 15.26 -1.08 -12.23
C LEU A 413 16.69 -1.13 -12.76
N HIS A 414 17.39 0.02 -12.77
CA HIS A 414 18.77 0.09 -13.21
C HIS A 414 19.70 -0.72 -12.29
N GLU A 415 19.64 -0.50 -10.98
CA GLU A 415 20.49 -1.20 -10.00
C GLU A 415 20.20 -2.71 -9.95
N LEU A 416 18.94 -3.13 -10.13
CA LEU A 416 18.61 -4.54 -10.28
C LEU A 416 19.30 -5.17 -11.51
N ARG A 417 19.31 -4.46 -12.64
CA ARG A 417 19.94 -4.94 -13.89
C ARG A 417 21.47 -4.99 -13.75
N GLU A 418 22.08 -3.96 -13.15
CA GLU A 418 23.52 -3.91 -12.89
C GLU A 418 23.98 -4.99 -11.90
N ALA A 419 23.18 -5.27 -10.88
CA ALA A 419 23.44 -6.34 -9.92
C ALA A 419 23.17 -7.76 -10.47
N GLY A 420 22.83 -7.89 -11.77
CA GLY A 420 22.57 -9.17 -12.43
C GLY A 420 21.19 -9.78 -12.15
N ASN A 421 20.28 -9.03 -11.53
CA ASN A 421 18.92 -9.46 -11.20
C ASN A 421 17.92 -9.05 -12.30
N GLN A 422 18.23 -9.38 -13.56
CA GLN A 422 17.42 -8.98 -14.73
C GLN A 422 15.98 -9.50 -14.61
N VAL A 423 15.80 -10.76 -14.19
CA VAL A 423 14.47 -11.36 -14.00
C VAL A 423 13.63 -10.53 -13.03
N GLN A 424 14.18 -10.09 -11.89
CA GLN A 424 13.45 -9.28 -10.92
C GLN A 424 13.09 -7.90 -11.47
N ALA A 425 14.01 -7.24 -12.19
CA ALA A 425 13.72 -5.97 -12.84
C ALA A 425 12.60 -6.10 -13.89
N ASP A 426 12.65 -7.15 -14.69
CA ASP A 426 11.64 -7.40 -15.72
C ASP A 426 10.29 -7.78 -15.09
N ILE A 427 10.29 -8.58 -14.01
CA ILE A 427 9.08 -8.90 -13.27
C ILE A 427 8.44 -7.65 -12.63
N VAL A 428 9.23 -6.71 -12.10
CA VAL A 428 8.72 -5.43 -11.60
C VAL A 428 8.02 -4.64 -12.71
N SER A 429 8.65 -4.51 -13.89
CA SER A 429 8.05 -3.82 -15.04
C SER A 429 6.81 -4.53 -15.57
N ILE A 430 6.83 -5.87 -15.71
CA ILE A 430 5.69 -6.65 -16.22
C ILE A 430 4.51 -6.57 -15.26
N ALA A 431 4.76 -6.66 -13.95
CA ALA A 431 3.71 -6.50 -12.94
C ALA A 431 3.09 -5.10 -13.01
N ALA A 432 3.91 -4.06 -13.14
CA ALA A 432 3.44 -2.68 -13.29
C ALA A 432 2.61 -2.49 -14.58
N GLN A 433 3.05 -3.04 -15.71
CA GLN A 433 2.30 -3.01 -16.98
C GLN A 433 0.98 -3.79 -16.89
N SER A 434 0.93 -4.84 -16.08
CA SER A 434 -0.26 -5.70 -15.87
C SER A 434 -1.18 -5.19 -14.76
N GLY A 435 -1.20 -3.87 -14.51
CA GLY A 435 -2.08 -3.26 -13.49
C GLY A 435 -1.62 -3.46 -12.04
N GLY A 436 -0.34 -3.75 -11.82
CA GLY A 436 0.30 -3.80 -10.50
C GLY A 436 0.50 -5.20 -9.91
N PHE A 437 0.18 -6.26 -10.64
CA PHE A 437 0.30 -7.64 -10.15
C PHE A 437 0.79 -8.60 -11.24
N ILE A 438 1.58 -9.60 -10.82
CA ILE A 438 1.94 -10.74 -11.67
C ILE A 438 1.72 -12.06 -10.94
N SER A 439 1.13 -13.04 -11.63
CA SER A 439 0.91 -14.37 -11.08
C SER A 439 2.19 -15.20 -11.05
N ARG A 440 2.25 -16.15 -10.12
CA ARG A 440 3.32 -17.15 -10.02
C ARG A 440 3.51 -17.89 -11.35
N ALA A 441 2.42 -18.27 -12.03
CA ALA A 441 2.50 -18.96 -13.32
C ALA A 441 3.22 -18.10 -14.38
N LYS A 442 2.84 -16.82 -14.53
CA LYS A 442 3.49 -15.88 -15.46
C LYS A 442 4.97 -15.64 -15.12
N ILE A 443 5.34 -15.60 -13.84
CA ILE A 443 6.76 -15.50 -13.44
C ILE A 443 7.55 -16.74 -13.91
N TYR A 444 6.98 -17.94 -13.83
CA TYR A 444 7.68 -19.18 -14.18
C TYR A 444 7.86 -19.29 -15.68
N GLU A 445 6.82 -18.95 -16.42
CA GLU A 445 6.83 -18.85 -17.88
C GLU A 445 7.90 -17.85 -18.34
N TYR A 446 7.86 -16.63 -17.81
CA TYR A 446 8.81 -15.58 -18.19
C TYR A 446 10.26 -15.93 -17.84
N ALA A 447 10.49 -16.44 -16.63
CA ALA A 447 11.83 -16.71 -16.14
C ALA A 447 12.38 -18.09 -16.56
N GLY A 448 11.59 -18.91 -17.27
CA GLY A 448 11.96 -20.27 -17.66
C GLY A 448 12.22 -21.19 -16.47
N TYR A 449 11.48 -21.00 -15.37
CA TYR A 449 11.66 -21.78 -14.15
C TYR A 449 10.91 -23.11 -14.22
N ALA A 450 11.54 -24.19 -13.75
CA ALA A 450 10.86 -25.46 -13.51
C ALA A 450 9.75 -25.28 -12.45
N GLU A 451 8.60 -25.93 -12.63
CA GLU A 451 7.39 -25.78 -11.79
C GLU A 451 7.64 -26.02 -10.28
N ASP A 452 8.64 -26.82 -9.96
CA ASP A 452 9.05 -27.20 -8.61
C ASP A 452 9.99 -26.19 -7.94
N ARG A 453 10.58 -25.26 -8.69
CA ARG A 453 11.48 -24.22 -8.15
C ARG A 453 10.78 -23.43 -7.05
N SER A 454 11.51 -22.97 -6.05
CA SER A 454 10.98 -22.08 -5.02
C SER A 454 11.12 -20.61 -5.42
N LEU A 455 10.10 -19.79 -5.16
CA LEU A 455 10.22 -18.31 -5.17
C LEU A 455 10.55 -17.74 -3.79
N ARG A 456 10.95 -18.58 -2.81
CA ARG A 456 11.44 -18.07 -1.53
C ARG A 456 12.62 -17.13 -1.79
N ARG A 457 12.54 -15.93 -1.21
CA ARG A 457 13.53 -14.84 -1.37
C ARG A 457 13.60 -14.22 -2.77
N PHE A 458 12.64 -14.50 -3.65
CA PHE A 458 12.63 -13.94 -5.00
C PHE A 458 12.62 -12.40 -5.01
N ALA A 459 11.91 -11.76 -4.06
CA ALA A 459 11.85 -10.31 -3.90
C ALA A 459 13.07 -9.69 -3.18
N MET A 460 13.94 -10.49 -2.55
CA MET A 460 15.06 -9.97 -1.75
C MET A 460 16.01 -9.04 -2.54
N PRO A 461 16.34 -9.30 -3.82
CA PRO A 461 17.17 -8.37 -4.58
C PRO A 461 16.54 -6.98 -4.72
N ALA A 462 15.24 -6.92 -5.00
CA ALA A 462 14.51 -5.65 -5.13
C ALA A 462 14.41 -4.93 -3.77
N GLN A 463 14.17 -5.68 -2.70
CA GLN A 463 14.15 -5.13 -1.33
C GLN A 463 15.52 -4.56 -0.91
N ARG A 464 16.63 -5.20 -1.28
CA ARG A 464 17.98 -4.68 -0.99
C ARG A 464 18.27 -3.39 -1.73
N VAL A 465 17.86 -3.31 -3.00
CA VAL A 465 18.01 -2.08 -3.78
C VAL A 465 17.14 -0.97 -3.18
N ALA A 466 15.89 -1.26 -2.79
CA ALA A 466 15.06 -0.28 -2.10
C ALA A 466 15.71 0.24 -0.80
N LEU A 467 16.30 -0.63 0.03
CA LEU A 467 17.04 -0.22 1.22
C LEU A 467 18.24 0.69 0.87
N SER A 468 18.98 0.38 -0.20
CA SER A 468 20.05 1.26 -0.67
C SER A 468 19.55 2.62 -1.16
N LEU A 469 18.34 2.68 -1.72
CA LEU A 469 17.74 3.93 -2.16
C LEU A 469 17.32 4.79 -0.97
N VAL A 470 16.81 4.16 0.08
CA VAL A 470 16.53 4.79 1.38
C VAL A 470 17.81 5.37 2.00
N GLU A 471 18.89 4.58 2.08
CA GLU A 471 20.19 5.04 2.59
C GLU A 471 20.78 6.21 1.79
N SER A 472 20.38 6.35 0.52
CA SER A 472 20.80 7.45 -0.37
C SER A 472 19.81 8.63 -0.43
N GLU A 473 18.79 8.64 0.44
CA GLU A 473 17.73 9.67 0.50
C GLU A 473 16.93 9.83 -0.81
N LEU A 474 16.97 8.82 -1.68
CA LEU A 474 16.21 8.76 -2.94
C LEU A 474 14.84 8.13 -2.78
N LEU A 475 14.57 7.49 -1.64
CA LEU A 475 13.33 6.81 -1.31
C LEU A 475 13.02 7.02 0.19
N SER A 476 11.75 7.23 0.54
CA SER A 476 11.33 7.32 1.95
C SER A 476 11.55 6.00 2.69
N GLU A 477 11.86 6.05 3.99
CA GLU A 477 11.93 4.87 4.85
C GLU A 477 10.60 4.10 4.91
N ASP A 478 9.48 4.83 4.74
CA ASP A 478 8.12 4.29 4.79
C ASP A 478 7.64 3.70 3.46
N ALA A 479 8.44 3.86 2.38
CA ALA A 479 8.07 3.44 1.04
C ALA A 479 7.66 1.95 0.95
N PRO A 480 6.55 1.63 0.25
CA PRO A 480 6.11 0.26 0.09
C PRO A 480 7.16 -0.58 -0.64
N THR A 481 7.25 -1.87 -0.30
CA THR A 481 8.29 -2.73 -0.89
C THR A 481 8.09 -2.89 -2.40
N PRO A 482 9.16 -2.89 -3.21
CA PRO A 482 9.06 -2.91 -4.67
C PRO A 482 8.53 -4.24 -5.25
N LEU A 483 8.56 -5.32 -4.47
CA LEU A 483 7.95 -6.62 -4.80
C LEU A 483 7.41 -7.27 -3.52
N GLU A 484 6.09 -7.27 -3.39
CA GLU A 484 5.39 -7.89 -2.28
C GLU A 484 4.84 -9.26 -2.69
N ALA A 485 5.08 -10.30 -1.87
CA ALA A 485 4.57 -11.64 -2.16
C ALA A 485 3.13 -11.79 -1.66
N ILE A 486 2.21 -12.16 -2.54
CA ILE A 486 0.78 -12.39 -2.22
C ILE A 486 0.52 -13.87 -1.97
N TYR A 487 -0.30 -14.19 -0.97
CA TYR A 487 -0.64 -15.58 -0.57
C TYR A 487 -2.16 -15.75 -0.44
N GLU A 488 -2.72 -16.79 -1.03
CA GLU A 488 -4.07 -17.29 -0.71
C GLU A 488 -3.94 -18.37 0.37
N GLY A 489 -3.88 -17.95 1.63
CA GLY A 489 -3.75 -18.84 2.78
C GLY A 489 -2.34 -19.38 3.05
N PRO A 490 -2.19 -20.41 3.92
CA PRO A 490 -0.89 -20.97 4.27
C PRO A 490 -0.29 -21.77 3.10
N GLY A 491 0.77 -21.25 2.45
CA GLY A 491 1.36 -21.96 1.31
C GLY A 491 2.41 -21.20 0.51
N LYS A 492 2.48 -21.52 -0.79
CA LYS A 492 3.33 -20.84 -1.77
C LYS A 492 2.68 -19.50 -2.16
N ALA A 493 3.48 -18.48 -2.46
CA ALA A 493 2.95 -17.22 -2.96
C ALA A 493 2.23 -17.45 -4.31
N VAL A 494 1.03 -16.89 -4.47
CA VAL A 494 0.24 -16.94 -5.70
C VAL A 494 0.75 -15.96 -6.76
N GLY A 495 1.53 -14.96 -6.35
CA GLY A 495 2.12 -13.96 -7.23
C GLY A 495 2.88 -12.88 -6.46
N TYR A 496 3.25 -11.82 -7.18
CA TYR A 496 3.87 -10.63 -6.62
C TYR A 496 3.11 -9.37 -7.03
N ARG A 497 2.99 -8.43 -6.09
CA ARG A 497 2.43 -7.09 -6.28
C ARG A 497 3.54 -6.05 -6.28
N VAL A 498 3.37 -4.99 -7.05
CA VAL A 498 4.24 -3.81 -7.07
C VAL A 498 3.46 -2.57 -6.57
N PRO A 499 4.15 -1.52 -6.10
CA PRO A 499 3.52 -0.24 -5.76
C PRO A 499 2.67 0.33 -6.91
N ARG A 500 1.54 0.96 -6.57
CA ARG A 500 0.57 1.49 -7.56
C ARG A 500 1.19 2.56 -8.45
N GLU A 501 2.17 3.30 -7.96
CA GLU A 501 2.93 4.33 -8.66
C GLU A 501 3.67 3.76 -9.87
N PHE A 502 4.17 2.52 -9.78
CA PHE A 502 4.93 1.90 -10.87
C PHE A 502 4.05 1.70 -12.10
N VAL A 503 2.75 1.45 -11.90
CA VAL A 503 1.76 1.37 -12.99
C VAL A 503 1.68 2.70 -13.72
N LYS A 504 1.67 3.83 -12.99
CA LYS A 504 1.66 5.18 -13.58
C LYS A 504 2.94 5.44 -14.39
N TYR A 505 4.10 5.07 -13.85
CA TYR A 505 5.40 5.29 -14.52
C TYR A 505 5.60 4.40 -15.74
N GLU A 506 5.11 3.16 -15.73
CA GLU A 506 5.12 2.30 -16.91
C GLU A 506 4.06 2.74 -17.95
N ALA A 507 2.90 3.25 -17.54
CA ALA A 507 1.92 3.82 -18.47
C ALA A 507 2.47 5.05 -19.22
N GLN A 508 3.26 5.89 -18.55
CA GLN A 508 4.00 7.00 -19.19
C GLN A 508 5.14 6.50 -20.10
N ARG A 509 5.68 5.30 -19.85
CA ARG A 509 6.69 4.66 -20.69
C ARG A 509 6.12 4.16 -22.02
N ASP A 510 4.86 3.74 -22.03
CA ASP A 510 4.11 3.35 -23.24
C ASP A 510 3.85 4.54 -24.19
N GLU A 511 4.02 5.79 -23.72
CA GLU A 511 4.02 6.97 -24.60
C GLU A 511 5.34 7.13 -25.39
N GLN A 512 6.41 6.40 -25.05
CA GLN A 512 7.65 6.48 -25.82
C GLN A 512 7.50 5.79 -27.19
N PRO A 513 7.85 6.48 -28.29
CA PRO A 513 7.75 5.91 -29.62
C PRO A 513 8.58 4.63 -29.71
N THR A 514 8.04 3.60 -30.38
CA THR A 514 8.75 2.34 -30.67
C THR A 514 10.12 2.61 -31.32
N TRP A 515 11.07 1.68 -31.22
CA TRP A 515 12.40 1.87 -31.83
C TRP A 515 12.34 2.27 -33.31
N VAL A 516 11.43 1.67 -34.07
CA VAL A 516 11.21 1.99 -35.50
C VAL A 516 10.57 3.37 -35.67
N ARG A 517 9.60 3.75 -34.83
CA ARG A 517 8.96 5.09 -34.89
C ARG A 517 9.93 6.19 -34.46
N ALA A 518 10.72 5.97 -33.42
CA ALA A 518 11.78 6.87 -32.98
C ALA A 518 12.84 7.06 -34.08
N ALA A 519 13.25 5.97 -34.73
CA ALA A 519 14.14 6.04 -35.89
C ALA A 519 13.50 6.80 -37.06
N ALA A 520 12.21 6.61 -37.33
CA ALA A 520 11.50 7.32 -38.40
C ALA A 520 11.41 8.83 -38.11
N THR A 521 11.17 9.22 -36.87
CA THR A 521 11.20 10.61 -36.41
C THR A 521 12.59 11.23 -36.63
N VAL A 522 13.67 10.52 -36.31
CA VAL A 522 15.04 10.97 -36.63
C VAL A 522 15.23 11.12 -38.13
N ALA A 523 14.88 10.11 -38.92
CA ALA A 523 15.09 10.13 -40.37
C ALA A 523 14.25 11.20 -41.09
N ALA A 524 13.11 11.60 -40.52
CA ALA A 524 12.29 12.69 -41.04
C ALA A 524 12.99 14.05 -41.03
N THR A 525 13.99 14.26 -40.16
CA THR A 525 14.82 15.48 -40.17
C THR A 525 15.73 15.58 -41.38
N SER A 526 15.97 14.48 -42.09
CA SER A 526 16.77 14.44 -43.33
C SER A 526 16.28 13.30 -44.23
N PRO A 527 15.12 13.47 -44.90
CA PRO A 527 14.42 12.36 -45.57
C PRO A 527 15.18 11.69 -46.72
N GLU A 528 16.10 12.41 -47.37
CA GLU A 528 16.91 11.90 -48.49
C GLU A 528 18.17 11.15 -48.01
N ARG A 529 18.54 11.30 -46.73
CA ARG A 529 19.74 10.68 -46.16
C ARG A 529 19.53 9.19 -45.93
N VAL A 530 20.55 8.40 -46.28
CA VAL A 530 20.65 6.99 -45.91
C VAL A 530 21.32 6.92 -44.54
N TRP A 531 20.64 6.29 -43.58
CA TRP A 531 21.09 6.17 -42.20
C TRP A 531 21.55 4.74 -41.89
N THR A 532 22.63 4.62 -41.13
CA THR A 532 22.99 3.36 -40.49
C THR A 532 22.27 3.20 -39.15
N VAL A 533 22.12 1.95 -38.68
CA VAL A 533 21.52 1.65 -37.37
C VAL A 533 22.25 2.38 -36.23
N ASN A 534 23.57 2.46 -36.30
CA ASN A 534 24.38 3.12 -35.27
C ASN A 534 24.15 4.64 -35.25
N GLU A 535 24.00 5.27 -36.41
CA GLU A 535 23.67 6.70 -36.49
C GLU A 535 22.26 6.97 -35.97
N LEU A 536 21.27 6.13 -36.32
CA LEU A 536 19.90 6.27 -35.83
C LEU A 536 19.85 6.15 -34.30
N VAL A 537 20.49 5.14 -33.71
CA VAL A 537 20.54 4.98 -32.24
C VAL A 537 21.24 6.16 -31.57
N SER A 538 22.35 6.64 -32.15
CA SER A 538 23.08 7.79 -31.61
C SER A 538 22.23 9.05 -31.62
N GLU A 539 21.44 9.24 -32.66
CA GLU A 539 20.61 10.44 -32.83
C GLU A 539 19.30 10.38 -32.03
N ILE A 540 18.71 9.19 -31.89
CA ILE A 540 17.61 8.93 -30.92
C ILE A 540 18.08 9.29 -29.51
N ARG A 541 19.30 8.87 -29.12
CA ARG A 541 19.91 9.21 -27.83
C ARG A 541 20.11 10.71 -27.69
N ARG A 542 20.68 11.37 -28.72
CA ARG A 542 21.00 12.80 -28.71
C ARG A 542 19.76 13.67 -28.58
N LEU A 543 18.68 13.30 -29.27
CA LEU A 543 17.43 14.06 -29.31
C LEU A 543 16.46 13.69 -28.18
N GLY A 544 16.80 12.69 -27.35
CA GLY A 544 15.94 12.26 -26.23
C GLY A 544 14.59 11.68 -26.67
N ILE A 545 14.47 11.24 -27.93
CA ILE A 545 13.19 10.75 -28.51
C ILE A 545 12.73 9.45 -27.84
N ARG A 546 13.69 8.65 -27.36
CA ARG A 546 13.47 7.39 -26.62
C ARG A 546 14.62 7.14 -25.66
N ASP A 547 14.34 6.57 -24.51
CA ASP A 547 15.38 6.12 -23.59
C ASP A 547 16.08 4.86 -24.14
N VAL A 548 17.31 5.06 -24.61
CA VAL A 548 18.13 4.00 -25.19
C VAL A 548 18.82 3.12 -24.13
N SER A 549 18.88 3.54 -22.87
CA SER A 549 19.50 2.75 -21.78
C SER A 549 18.70 1.50 -21.42
N VAL A 550 17.43 1.46 -21.84
CA VAL A 550 16.51 0.34 -21.65
C VAL A 550 16.94 -0.93 -22.41
N ALA A 551 17.71 -0.79 -23.49
CA ALA A 551 18.20 -1.93 -24.26
C ALA A 551 19.68 -2.19 -23.95
N ARG A 552 20.02 -3.44 -23.58
CA ARG A 552 21.40 -3.86 -23.33
C ARG A 552 22.32 -3.69 -24.56
N THR A 553 21.74 -3.80 -25.76
CA THR A 553 22.41 -3.56 -27.05
C THR A 553 21.43 -2.83 -27.98
N PRO A 554 21.28 -1.50 -27.84
CA PRO A 554 20.31 -0.68 -28.56
C PRO A 554 20.35 -0.87 -30.09
N GLU A 555 21.55 -1.01 -30.64
CA GLU A 555 21.81 -1.20 -32.06
C GLU A 555 21.34 -2.59 -32.54
N ALA A 556 21.48 -3.63 -31.71
CA ALA A 556 20.95 -4.95 -32.04
C ALA A 556 19.42 -4.98 -31.94
N THR A 557 18.84 -4.29 -30.96
CA THR A 557 17.39 -4.15 -30.80
C THR A 557 16.77 -3.40 -31.97
N LEU A 558 17.30 -2.23 -32.34
CA LEU A 558 16.81 -1.48 -33.50
C LEU A 558 16.99 -2.28 -34.80
N ARG A 559 18.11 -3.00 -34.97
CA ARG A 559 18.34 -3.86 -36.15
C ARG A 559 17.30 -4.98 -36.26
N ARG A 560 16.98 -5.64 -35.14
CA ARG A 560 15.92 -6.66 -35.10
C ARG A 560 14.56 -6.06 -35.43
N ASP A 561 14.22 -4.94 -34.82
CA ASP A 561 12.90 -4.33 -34.98
C ASP A 561 12.72 -3.74 -36.40
N LEU A 562 13.78 -3.20 -37.01
CA LEU A 562 13.80 -2.86 -38.43
C LEU A 562 13.64 -4.11 -39.30
N SER A 563 14.31 -5.23 -39.02
CA SER A 563 14.12 -6.46 -39.84
C SER A 563 12.71 -7.07 -39.77
N LEU A 564 11.94 -6.76 -38.72
CA LEU A 564 10.57 -7.25 -38.52
C LEU A 564 9.50 -6.28 -39.07
N ARG A 565 9.83 -4.99 -39.23
CA ARG A 565 8.87 -3.91 -39.52
C ARG A 565 9.41 -2.82 -40.47
N ASP A 566 10.48 -3.10 -41.22
CA ASP A 566 11.16 -2.15 -42.11
C ASP A 566 10.23 -1.56 -43.17
N GLY A 567 9.38 -2.40 -43.76
CA GLY A 567 8.46 -2.02 -44.83
C GLY A 567 7.43 -0.95 -44.45
N THR A 568 7.26 -0.65 -43.16
CA THR A 568 6.28 0.34 -42.67
C THR A 568 6.77 1.79 -42.81
N TYR A 569 8.07 2.06 -42.64
CA TYR A 569 8.61 3.43 -42.64
C TYR A 569 9.86 3.60 -43.53
N PHE A 570 10.62 2.53 -43.77
CA PHE A 570 11.95 2.61 -44.37
C PHE A 570 12.06 1.77 -45.65
N GLU A 571 12.91 2.23 -46.57
CA GLU A 571 13.42 1.45 -47.70
C GLU A 571 14.89 1.11 -47.46
N HIS A 572 15.30 -0.09 -47.90
CA HIS A 572 16.67 -0.56 -47.75
C HIS A 572 17.53 -0.10 -48.93
N VAL A 573 18.61 0.65 -48.64
CA VAL A 573 19.50 1.22 -49.65
C VAL A 573 20.93 0.82 -49.31
N GLY A 574 21.48 -0.16 -50.04
CA GLY A 574 22.79 -0.72 -49.75
C GLY A 574 22.83 -1.42 -48.39
N SER A 575 23.59 -0.89 -47.43
CA SER A 575 23.67 -1.39 -46.05
C SER A 575 22.96 -0.48 -45.02
N GLY A 576 22.13 0.46 -45.49
CA GLY A 576 21.46 1.46 -44.66
C GLY A 576 19.97 1.61 -44.99
N PHE A 577 19.32 2.49 -44.24
CA PHE A 577 17.87 2.71 -44.25
C PHE A 577 17.56 4.16 -44.66
N ARG A 578 16.66 4.35 -45.63
CA ARG A 578 16.14 5.68 -45.99
C ARG A 578 14.64 5.73 -45.67
N LEU A 579 14.14 6.87 -45.19
CA LEU A 579 12.71 7.05 -44.95
C LEU A 579 11.95 7.07 -46.28
N ARG A 580 10.86 6.29 -46.38
CA ARG A 580 10.07 6.25 -47.61
C ARG A 580 9.37 7.59 -47.88
N SER A 581 9.22 7.94 -49.15
CA SER A 581 8.61 9.20 -49.58
C SER A 581 7.11 9.30 -49.26
N ASP A 582 6.40 8.17 -49.16
CA ASP A 582 4.95 8.08 -48.91
C ASP A 582 4.56 8.18 -47.44
N VAL A 583 5.52 8.10 -46.51
CA VAL A 583 5.28 8.14 -45.04
C VAL A 583 5.64 9.51 -44.44
N ARG A 584 6.04 10.49 -45.28
CA ARG A 584 6.49 11.82 -44.86
C ARG A 584 5.41 12.67 -44.17
N GLY A 585 4.13 12.42 -44.42
CA GLY A 585 3.01 13.22 -43.89
C GLY A 585 2.26 12.64 -42.69
N THR A 586 2.66 11.47 -42.17
CA THR A 586 1.94 10.76 -41.10
C THR A 586 2.69 10.73 -39.77
N LEU A 587 3.87 11.35 -39.70
CA LEU A 587 4.70 11.44 -38.50
C LEU A 587 4.49 12.83 -37.83
N PRO A 588 4.30 12.89 -36.50
CA PRO A 588 4.15 14.16 -35.81
C PRO A 588 5.43 15.00 -35.93
N GLY A 589 5.32 16.22 -36.47
CA GLY A 589 6.42 17.18 -36.64
C GLY A 589 6.79 17.54 -38.09
N SER A 590 6.02 17.15 -39.11
CA SER A 590 6.32 17.45 -40.53
C SER A 590 5.84 18.83 -41.05
N ASP A 591 5.38 19.73 -40.18
CA ASP A 591 5.05 21.11 -40.57
C ASP A 591 6.30 21.99 -40.54
N ASP A 592 7.22 21.74 -41.47
CA ASP A 592 8.24 22.72 -41.85
C ASP A 592 7.70 23.54 -43.02
N LYS A 593 7.01 24.63 -42.68
CA LYS A 593 6.69 25.68 -43.63
C LYS A 593 8.00 26.44 -43.92
N PRO A 594 8.46 26.56 -45.17
CA PRO A 594 9.69 27.31 -45.45
C PRO A 594 9.48 28.78 -45.06
N PRO A 595 10.53 29.48 -44.58
CA PRO A 595 10.42 30.90 -44.27
C PRO A 595 10.16 31.66 -45.58
N GLY A 596 8.96 32.23 -45.68
CA GLY A 596 8.59 33.25 -46.65
C GLY A 596 8.58 34.61 -45.99
#